data_AF-A0A1J3K1C5-F1
#
_entry.id   AF-A0A1J3K1C5-F1
#
_cell.length_a   1.000
_cell.length_b   1.000
_cell.length_c   1.000
_cell.angle_alpha   90.00
_cell.angle_beta   90.00
_cell.angle_gamma   90.00
#
_symmetry.space_group_name_H-M   'P 1'
#
loop_
_entity.id
_entity.type
_entity.pdbx_description
1 polymer ?
#
loop_
_entity_poly.entity_id
_entity_poly.type
_entity_poly.pdbx_seq_one_letter_code
_entity_poly.pdbx_strand_id
1 'polypeptide(L)'
;WQEMGEATTMMIRGWQSLSYFSDNNNNLCWFLEPELDKEIVRMHKVVGNAVTQDRFIVVGTGSTQLYQAALYALSPHDDSGPINVVSAAPYFSSYPLVTDYL
;
A
#
# COMPACT_ATOMS: atom_id res chain seq x y z
N TRP A 1 6.07 -12.01 -17.95
CA TRP A 1 7.32 -11.40 -17.47
C TRP A 1 8.54 -11.85 -18.27
N GLN A 2 8.79 -13.16 -18.47
CA GLN A 2 9.95 -13.63 -19.25
C GLN A 2 10.05 -13.01 -20.66
N GLU A 3 8.93 -12.91 -21.39
CA GLU A 3 8.88 -12.27 -22.73
C GLU A 3 9.13 -10.76 -22.70
N MET A 4 8.94 -10.10 -21.56
CA MET A 4 9.14 -8.64 -21.39
C MET A 4 10.51 -8.32 -20.76
N GLY A 5 11.41 -9.31 -20.70
CA GLY A 5 12.64 -9.24 -19.91
C GLY A 5 13.48 -7.99 -20.17
N GLU A 6 13.68 -7.61 -21.44
CA GLU A 6 14.45 -6.41 -21.79
C GLU A 6 13.78 -5.13 -21.24
N ALA A 7 12.47 -4.99 -21.43
CA ALA A 7 11.71 -3.82 -20.98
C ALA A 7 11.58 -3.72 -19.44
N THR A 8 11.69 -4.85 -18.74
CA THR A 8 11.52 -4.93 -17.28
C THR A 8 12.84 -5.13 -16.53
N THR A 9 13.97 -5.18 -17.24
CA THR A 9 15.29 -5.28 -16.61
C THR A 9 15.58 -3.99 -15.86
N MET A 10 15.93 -4.11 -14.58
CA MET A 10 16.29 -3.00 -13.73
C MET A 10 17.72 -3.18 -13.19
N MET A 11 18.48 -2.08 -13.17
CA MET A 11 19.80 -2.01 -12.54
C MET A 11 19.71 -1.12 -11.30
N ILE A 12 19.99 -1.67 -10.14
CA ILE A 12 20.06 -0.92 -8.87
C ILE A 12 21.53 -0.58 -8.62
N ARG A 13 21.85 0.70 -8.51
CA ARG A 13 23.23 1.14 -8.22
C ARG A 13 23.56 0.93 -6.75
N GLY A 14 24.82 0.70 -6.40
CA GLY A 14 25.23 0.42 -5.01
C GLY A 14 24.94 1.54 -4.00
N TRP A 15 24.68 2.76 -4.47
CA TRP A 15 24.30 3.92 -3.65
C TRP A 15 22.81 4.28 -3.75
N GLN A 16 22.05 3.55 -4.56
CA GLN A 16 20.63 3.84 -4.78
C GLN A 16 19.83 3.46 -3.53
N SER A 17 18.90 4.33 -3.14
CA SER A 17 17.94 4.08 -2.04
C SER A 17 18.59 3.75 -0.69
N LEU A 18 19.75 4.34 -0.39
CA LEU A 18 20.39 4.23 0.94
C LEU A 18 19.77 5.16 2.00
N SER A 19 19.05 6.19 1.56
CA SER A 19 18.30 7.09 2.45
C SER A 19 17.05 6.38 2.99
N TYR A 20 16.64 6.71 4.22
CA TYR A 20 15.33 6.32 4.74
C TYR A 20 14.18 7.04 4.01
N PHE A 21 14.43 8.27 3.53
CA PHE A 21 13.43 9.10 2.86
C PHE A 21 13.50 8.89 1.34
N SER A 22 12.34 8.67 0.72
CA SER A 22 12.19 8.51 -0.73
C SER A 22 12.11 9.85 -1.46
N ASP A 23 11.59 10.88 -0.80
CA ASP A 23 11.62 12.26 -1.30
C ASP A 23 11.78 13.28 -0.16
N ASN A 24 12.10 14.52 -0.55
CA ASN A 24 12.15 15.67 0.36
C ASN A 24 10.90 16.55 0.22
N ASN A 25 9.83 16.04 -0.39
CA ASN A 25 8.64 16.83 -0.75
C ASN A 25 7.55 16.78 0.31
N ASN A 26 7.85 16.24 1.49
CA ASN A 26 6.94 16.16 2.63
C ASN A 26 5.65 15.40 2.28
N ASN A 27 5.76 14.34 1.46
CA ASN A 27 4.66 13.43 1.16
C ASN A 27 4.15 12.79 2.47
N LEU A 28 2.85 12.57 2.58
CA LEU A 28 2.24 11.85 3.71
C LEU A 28 2.92 10.48 3.89
N CYS A 29 3.14 9.77 2.79
CA CYS A 29 3.90 8.54 2.75
C CYS A 29 5.35 8.83 2.35
N TRP A 30 6.17 9.35 3.27
CA TRP A 30 7.55 9.79 3.03
C TRP A 30 8.53 8.69 2.55
N PHE A 31 8.12 7.43 2.67
CA PHE A 31 8.84 6.24 2.18
C PHE A 31 8.26 5.68 0.86
N LEU A 32 7.38 6.44 0.19
CA LEU A 32 6.89 6.12 -1.15
C LEU A 32 7.84 6.68 -2.20
N GLU A 33 8.42 5.80 -3.02
CA GLU A 33 9.23 6.21 -4.17
C GLU A 33 8.39 7.04 -5.18
N PRO A 34 8.84 8.25 -5.55
CA PRO A 34 8.05 9.15 -6.41
C PRO A 34 7.71 8.58 -7.78
N GLU A 35 8.59 7.76 -8.36
CA GLU A 35 8.30 7.11 -9.64
C GLU A 35 7.21 6.05 -9.48
N LEU A 36 7.21 5.28 -8.37
CA LEU A 36 6.16 4.30 -8.12
C LEU A 36 4.79 4.97 -7.98
N ASP A 37 4.71 6.11 -7.28
CA ASP A 37 3.48 6.90 -7.16
C ASP A 37 2.89 7.28 -8.53
N LYS A 38 3.73 7.84 -9.41
CA LYS A 38 3.35 8.21 -10.78
C LYS A 38 2.85 7.00 -11.59
N GLU A 39 3.54 5.87 -11.47
CA GLU A 39 3.20 4.64 -12.19
C GLU A 39 1.87 4.03 -11.70
N ILE A 40 1.61 4.04 -10.39
CA ILE A 40 0.33 3.60 -9.80
C ILE A 40 -0.82 4.46 -10.34
N VAL A 41 -0.68 5.79 -10.29
CA VAL A 41 -1.69 6.73 -10.80
C VAL A 41 -1.92 6.52 -12.30
N ARG A 42 -0.84 6.38 -13.10
CA ARG A 42 -0.96 6.16 -14.54
C ARG A 42 -1.64 4.83 -14.84
N MET A 43 -1.26 3.75 -14.16
CA MET A 43 -1.84 2.42 -14.35
C MET A 43 -3.36 2.46 -14.13
N HIS A 44 -3.81 3.00 -13.00
CA HIS A 44 -5.25 3.11 -12.70
C HIS A 44 -5.99 4.01 -13.69
N LYS A 45 -5.37 5.09 -14.17
CA LYS A 45 -5.94 5.96 -15.21
C LYS A 45 -6.10 5.24 -16.55
N VAL A 46 -5.11 4.45 -16.96
CA VAL A 46 -5.14 3.72 -18.25
C VAL A 46 -6.13 2.56 -18.20
N VAL A 47 -6.16 1.80 -17.11
CA VAL A 47 -7.07 0.65 -16.94
C VAL A 47 -8.50 1.09 -16.61
N GLY A 48 -8.66 2.22 -15.93
CA GLY A 48 -9.96 2.75 -15.52
C GLY A 48 -10.62 1.96 -14.38
N ASN A 49 -9.84 1.22 -13.58
CA ASN A 49 -10.37 0.37 -12.50
C ASN A 49 -10.44 1.05 -11.12
N ALA A 50 -9.83 2.23 -10.95
CA ALA A 50 -9.89 3.00 -9.71
C ALA A 50 -9.75 4.50 -9.96
N VAL A 51 -10.39 5.32 -9.12
CA VAL A 51 -10.22 6.77 -9.10
C VAL A 51 -9.10 7.13 -8.12
N THR A 52 -8.02 7.71 -8.64
CA THR A 52 -6.86 8.13 -7.86
C THR A 52 -6.80 9.64 -7.60
N GLN A 53 -7.67 10.43 -8.25
CA GLN A 53 -7.76 11.87 -8.03
C GLN A 53 -8.21 12.16 -6.59
N ASP A 54 -7.54 13.11 -5.94
CA ASP A 54 -7.79 13.53 -4.55
C ASP A 54 -7.74 12.36 -3.55
N ARG A 55 -6.82 11.41 -3.79
CA ARG A 55 -6.50 10.30 -2.89
C ARG A 55 -5.03 10.34 -2.50
N PHE A 56 -4.75 10.01 -1.24
CA PHE A 56 -3.39 9.71 -0.80
C PHE A 56 -3.03 8.27 -1.18
N ILE A 57 -1.81 8.06 -1.64
CA ILE A 57 -1.25 6.72 -1.88
C ILE A 57 -0.33 6.37 -0.71
N VAL A 58 -0.59 5.22 -0.10
CA VAL A 58 0.24 4.64 0.97
C VAL A 58 0.66 3.26 0.52
N VAL A 59 1.96 2.95 0.65
CA VAL A 59 2.52 1.64 0.33
C VAL A 59 2.77 0.83 1.59
N GLY A 60 2.73 -0.49 1.45
CA GLY A 60 3.04 -1.43 2.51
C GLY A 60 3.63 -2.72 1.94
N THR A 61 4.29 -3.48 2.80
CA THR A 61 4.85 -4.80 2.52
C THR A 61 3.72 -5.82 2.35
N GLY A 62 3.11 -5.78 1.17
CA GLY A 62 1.92 -6.56 0.84
C GLY A 62 0.63 -5.92 1.36
N SER A 63 -0.50 -6.35 0.77
CA SER A 63 -1.83 -5.87 1.16
C SER A 63 -2.23 -6.27 2.58
N THR A 64 -1.63 -7.33 3.14
CA THR A 64 -1.83 -7.74 4.54
C THR A 64 -1.43 -6.64 5.51
N GLN A 65 -0.28 -5.97 5.31
CA GLN A 65 0.14 -4.87 6.17
C GLN A 65 -0.81 -3.68 6.03
N LEU A 66 -1.22 -3.34 4.80
CA LEU A 66 -2.16 -2.24 4.55
C LEU A 66 -3.55 -2.51 5.15
N TYR A 67 -4.00 -3.75 5.14
CA TYR A 67 -5.23 -4.17 5.79
C TYR A 67 -5.18 -3.91 7.29
N GLN A 68 -4.12 -4.36 7.98
CA GLN A 68 -3.95 -4.11 9.41
C GLN A 68 -3.79 -2.62 9.73
N ALA A 69 -3.03 -1.89 8.92
CA ALA A 69 -2.87 -0.45 9.07
C ALA A 69 -4.21 0.30 8.91
N ALA A 70 -5.05 -0.12 7.96
CA ALA A 70 -6.38 0.43 7.77
C ALA A 70 -7.30 0.12 8.95
N LEU A 71 -7.29 -1.12 9.47
CA LEU A 71 -8.05 -1.47 10.68
C LEU A 71 -7.62 -0.61 11.87
N TYR A 72 -6.32 -0.49 12.11
CA TYR A 72 -5.77 0.34 13.18
C TYR A 72 -6.19 1.82 13.02
N ALA A 73 -6.06 2.39 11.82
CA ALA A 73 -6.41 3.79 11.55
C ALA A 73 -7.92 4.08 11.64
N LEU A 74 -8.77 3.08 11.38
CA LEU A 74 -10.23 3.19 11.49
C LEU A 74 -10.75 2.87 12.89
N SER A 75 -9.93 2.26 13.74
CA SER A 75 -10.31 1.92 15.10
C SER A 75 -10.36 3.20 15.96
N PRO A 76 -11.34 3.32 16.88
CA PRO A 76 -11.37 4.41 17.85
C PRO A 76 -10.06 4.47 18.63
N HIS A 77 -9.59 5.70 18.84
CA HIS A 77 -8.40 5.96 19.63
C HIS A 77 -8.70 6.16 21.13
N ASP A 78 -9.98 6.13 21.51
CA ASP A 78 -10.43 6.20 22.90
C ASP A 78 -10.60 4.80 23.50
N ASP A 79 -10.79 4.72 24.82
CA ASP A 79 -11.07 3.47 25.56
C ASP A 79 -12.49 2.93 25.29
N SER A 80 -13.06 3.17 24.11
CA SER A 80 -14.41 2.70 23.73
C SER A 80 -14.49 1.19 23.48
N GLY A 81 -13.35 0.48 23.53
CA GLY A 81 -13.26 -0.96 23.38
C GLY A 81 -12.99 -1.41 21.94
N PRO A 82 -12.98 -2.73 21.67
CA PRO A 82 -12.66 -3.26 20.35
C PRO A 82 -13.75 -2.95 19.32
N ILE A 83 -13.35 -2.82 18.05
CA ILE A 83 -14.29 -2.73 16.93
C ILE A 83 -14.68 -4.10 16.40
N ASN A 84 -15.90 -4.21 15.87
CA ASN A 84 -16.32 -5.38 15.13
C ASN A 84 -15.76 -5.32 13.70
N VAL A 85 -14.88 -6.26 13.36
CA VAL A 85 -14.37 -6.44 11.99
C VAL A 85 -15.09 -7.63 11.37
N VAL A 86 -15.84 -7.38 10.28
CA VAL A 86 -16.68 -8.40 9.63
C VAL A 86 -16.44 -8.43 8.12
N SER A 87 -16.67 -9.59 7.51
CA SER A 87 -16.62 -9.79 6.05
C SER A 87 -17.75 -10.71 5.61
N ALA A 88 -18.36 -10.45 4.45
CA ALA A 88 -19.44 -11.28 3.92
C ALA A 88 -18.90 -12.64 3.46
N ALA A 89 -19.59 -13.73 3.83
CA ALA A 89 -19.18 -15.08 3.45
C ALA A 89 -19.58 -15.40 1.99
N PRO A 90 -18.74 -16.14 1.22
CA PRO A 90 -17.40 -16.61 1.58
C PRO A 90 -16.37 -15.48 1.53
N TYR A 91 -15.49 -15.41 2.54
CA TYR A 91 -14.46 -14.38 2.68
C TYR A 91 -13.05 -14.97 2.57
N PHE A 92 -12.05 -14.09 2.41
CA PHE A 92 -10.65 -14.50 2.41
C PHE A 92 -10.25 -15.07 3.78
N SER A 93 -9.83 -16.32 3.80
CA SER A 93 -9.63 -17.09 5.04
C SER A 93 -8.58 -16.52 5.99
N SER A 94 -7.66 -15.67 5.50
CA SER A 94 -6.68 -15.01 6.36
C SER A 94 -7.24 -13.81 7.12
N TYR A 95 -8.39 -13.24 6.75
CA TYR A 95 -8.91 -12.04 7.44
C TYR A 95 -9.15 -12.25 8.94
N PRO A 96 -9.80 -13.35 9.40
CA PRO A 96 -9.91 -13.60 10.84
C PRO A 96 -8.53 -13.71 11.52
N LEU A 97 -7.64 -14.54 10.98
CA LEU A 97 -6.29 -14.74 11.53
C LEU A 97 -5.48 -13.44 11.64
N VAL A 98 -5.56 -12.59 10.63
CA VAL A 98 -4.80 -11.32 10.55
C VAL A 98 -5.44 -10.24 11.45
N THR A 99 -6.75 -10.30 11.66
CA THR A 99 -7.48 -9.39 12.57
C THR A 99 -7.20 -9.75 14.02
N ASP A 100 -7.27 -11.03 14.38
CA ASP A 100 -7.13 -11.51 15.76
C ASP A 100 -5.70 -11.33 16.33
N TYR A 101 -4.73 -10.92 15.49
CA TYR A 101 -3.36 -10.60 15.90
C TYR A 101 -3.19 -9.15 16.38
N LEU A 102 -4.15 -8.27 16.09
CA LEU A 102 -4.16 -6.87 16.52
C LEU A 102 -4.79 -6.74 17.91
#